data_AF-A0A9E4IMB8-F1
#
_entry.id   AF-A0A9E4IMB8-F1
#
_cell.length_a   1.000
_cell.length_b   1.000
_cell.length_c   1.000
_cell.angle_alpha   90.00
_cell.angle_beta   90.00
_cell.angle_gamma   90.00
#
_symmetry.space_group_name_H-M   'P 1'
#
loop_
_entity.id
_entity.type
_entity.pdbx_description
1 polymer ?
#
loop_
_entity_poly.entity_id
_entity_poly.type
_entity_poly.pdbx_seq_one_letter_code
_entity_poly.pdbx_strand_id
1 'polypeptide(L)'
;MKSAYRAGLRRFLPFAAVILLAAPLAAQEAAEDPANYRLAARFAPYKIQNLVYSTSVDPQWIEGSESFWYEWESSDGSFYYLVDPVAGAKRQIFDNDRIAAELTRITRDPWDGQHLPIRSIRFIDANTLQFEVESSQDEEEDETESEMEELDEEEEEGEEQRRRARKKVFHF
;
A
#
# COMPACT_ATOMS: atom_id res chain seq x y z
N MET A 1 19.11 111.91 -7.91
CA MET A 1 20.23 111.78 -8.88
C MET A 1 21.31 110.96 -8.20
N LYS A 2 21.53 109.68 -8.49
CA LYS A 2 22.14 109.16 -9.71
C LYS A 2 21.71 107.69 -9.93
N SER A 3 21.39 107.41 -11.18
CA SER A 3 21.18 106.09 -11.78
C SER A 3 22.47 105.26 -11.79
N ALA A 4 22.37 103.95 -11.62
CA ALA A 4 23.21 102.97 -12.32
C ALA A 4 22.64 101.54 -12.16
N TYR A 5 21.74 101.15 -13.06
CA TYR A 5 21.52 99.73 -13.37
C TYR A 5 22.71 99.24 -14.18
N ARG A 6 23.37 98.16 -13.75
CA ARG A 6 24.28 97.39 -14.60
C ARG A 6 23.62 96.06 -14.92
N ALA A 7 23.13 95.98 -16.15
CA ALA A 7 22.74 94.75 -16.81
C ALA A 7 23.97 93.84 -17.01
N GLY A 8 23.78 92.55 -16.79
CA GLY A 8 24.79 91.52 -17.01
C GLY A 8 24.14 90.21 -17.43
N LEU A 9 23.48 90.19 -18.60
CA LEU A 9 23.01 88.99 -19.27
C LEU A 9 24.13 88.39 -20.12
N ARG A 10 24.74 87.26 -19.72
CA ARG A 10 25.56 86.37 -20.57
C ARG A 10 25.48 84.93 -20.00
N ARG A 11 24.61 84.07 -20.53
CA ARG A 11 24.75 83.16 -21.69
C ARG A 11 25.61 81.90 -21.42
N PHE A 12 25.06 80.79 -21.93
CA PHE A 12 25.69 79.53 -22.40
C PHE A 12 25.56 78.27 -21.51
N LEU A 13 24.62 77.41 -21.94
CA LEU A 13 24.61 75.92 -21.89
C LEU A 13 25.97 75.32 -22.33
N PRO A 14 26.23 73.99 -22.33
CA PRO A 14 25.65 72.82 -21.62
C PRO A 14 26.73 71.91 -20.97
N PHE A 15 26.43 71.07 -19.98
CA PHE A 15 27.21 69.83 -19.79
C PHE A 15 26.51 68.79 -18.92
N ALA A 16 26.29 67.62 -19.53
CA ALA A 16 26.27 66.27 -18.97
C ALA A 16 25.85 66.05 -17.50
N ALA A 17 24.72 65.38 -17.31
CA ALA A 17 24.62 64.27 -16.36
C ALA A 17 23.41 63.40 -16.73
N VAL A 18 23.58 62.53 -17.72
CA VAL A 18 22.76 61.31 -17.79
C VAL A 18 23.21 60.46 -16.61
N ILE A 19 22.49 60.56 -15.49
CA ILE A 19 22.63 59.60 -14.39
C ILE A 19 21.93 58.34 -14.88
N LEU A 20 22.71 57.44 -15.48
CA LEU A 20 22.32 56.05 -15.66
C LEU A 20 22.18 55.46 -14.25
N LEU A 21 20.94 55.36 -13.78
CA LEU A 21 20.60 54.67 -12.54
C LEU A 21 20.91 53.18 -12.75
N ALA A 22 22.11 52.77 -12.37
CA ALA A 22 22.49 51.38 -12.28
C ALA A 22 21.61 50.73 -11.20
N ALA A 23 20.50 50.11 -11.62
CA ALA A 23 19.79 49.19 -10.75
C ALA A 23 20.76 48.04 -10.46
N PRO A 24 21.06 47.73 -9.18
CA PRO A 24 21.72 46.46 -8.91
C PRO A 24 20.74 45.39 -9.36
N LEU A 25 21.14 44.57 -10.34
CA LEU A 25 20.66 43.21 -10.45
C LEU A 25 21.13 42.52 -9.17
N ALA A 26 20.41 42.74 -8.07
CA ALA A 26 20.40 41.78 -6.99
C ALA A 26 19.82 40.52 -7.63
N ALA A 27 20.72 39.67 -8.13
CA ALA A 27 20.42 38.27 -8.33
C ALA A 27 19.77 37.85 -7.02
N GLN A 28 18.46 37.61 -7.07
CA GLN A 28 17.80 36.88 -6.02
C GLN A 28 18.48 35.52 -6.08
N GLU A 29 19.49 35.31 -5.22
CA GLU A 29 19.89 33.99 -4.81
C GLU A 29 18.58 33.37 -4.33
N ALA A 30 17.98 32.55 -5.20
CA ALA A 30 16.88 31.71 -4.80
C ALA A 30 17.44 30.91 -3.64
N ALA A 31 17.03 31.26 -2.42
CA ALA A 31 17.44 30.56 -1.23
C ALA A 31 17.14 29.08 -1.50
N GLU A 32 18.19 28.28 -1.66
CA GLU A 32 18.07 26.85 -1.83
C GLU A 32 17.39 26.34 -0.55
N ASP A 33 16.12 25.94 -0.66
CA ASP A 33 15.39 25.33 0.45
C ASP A 33 16.17 24.08 0.86
N PRO A 34 16.75 24.02 2.07
CA PRO A 34 17.57 22.88 2.46
C PRO A 34 16.72 21.62 2.35
N ALA A 35 17.15 20.70 1.48
CA ALA A 35 16.41 19.48 1.20
C ALA A 35 16.00 18.80 2.53
N ASN A 36 14.69 18.58 2.71
CA ASN A 36 14.15 18.01 3.94
C ASN A 36 14.36 16.50 3.98
N TYR A 37 15.60 16.07 4.19
CA TYR A 37 16.01 14.66 4.25
C TYR A 37 15.21 13.86 5.29
N ARG A 38 14.80 14.50 6.39
CA ARG A 38 13.98 13.87 7.43
C ARG A 38 12.59 13.49 6.92
N LEU A 39 11.98 14.30 6.06
CA LEU A 39 10.70 13.99 5.42
C LEU A 39 10.88 12.92 4.35
N ALA A 40 11.90 13.05 3.48
CA ALA A 40 12.21 12.07 2.45
C ALA A 40 12.47 10.67 3.03
N ALA A 41 13.11 10.56 4.20
CA ALA A 41 13.35 9.30 4.90
C ALA A 41 12.07 8.58 5.38
N ARG A 42 10.90 9.23 5.36
CA ARG A 42 9.60 8.56 5.59
C ARG A 42 9.10 7.84 4.35
N PHE A 43 9.44 8.36 3.17
CA PHE A 43 9.10 7.84 1.85
C PHE A 43 10.20 6.94 1.28
N ALA A 44 11.11 6.46 2.13
CA ALA A 44 12.11 5.51 1.68
C ALA A 44 11.42 4.22 1.20
N PRO A 45 11.88 3.59 0.11
CA PRO A 45 11.19 2.45 -0.51
C PRO A 45 10.83 1.33 0.48
N TYR A 46 11.73 1.02 1.41
CA TYR A 46 11.53 -0.02 2.44
C TYR A 46 10.46 0.32 3.50
N LYS A 47 10.04 1.59 3.63
CA LYS A 47 8.91 1.99 4.48
C LYS A 47 7.60 2.02 3.70
N ILE A 48 7.67 2.47 2.45
CA ILE A 48 6.51 2.57 1.56
C ILE A 48 5.95 1.18 1.23
N GLN A 49 6.80 0.16 1.08
CA GLN A 49 6.35 -1.19 0.75
C GLN A 49 5.29 -1.76 1.72
N ASN A 50 5.32 -1.37 2.99
CA ASN A 50 4.35 -1.82 4.00
C ASN A 50 3.11 -0.91 4.11
N LEU A 51 3.06 0.17 3.33
CA LEU A 51 1.98 1.16 3.31
C LEU A 51 1.23 1.17 1.99
N VAL A 52 1.72 0.43 0.99
CA VAL A 52 1.13 0.36 -0.34
C VAL A 52 0.31 -0.92 -0.42
N TYR A 53 -0.99 -0.75 -0.63
CA TYR A 53 -1.93 -1.83 -0.88
C TYR A 53 -1.86 -2.29 -2.35
N SER A 54 -2.83 -3.06 -2.82
CA SER A 54 -2.89 -3.52 -4.21
C SER A 54 -2.85 -2.33 -5.18
N THR A 55 -1.86 -2.33 -6.07
CA THR A 55 -1.69 -1.31 -7.13
C THR A 55 -1.94 -1.88 -8.53
N SER A 56 -1.99 -3.20 -8.64
CA SER A 56 -2.26 -3.96 -9.85
C SER A 56 -3.24 -5.06 -9.54
N VAL A 57 -3.96 -5.51 -10.56
CA VAL A 57 -4.90 -6.64 -10.47
C VAL A 57 -4.19 -7.88 -10.98
N ASP A 58 -4.21 -8.96 -10.19
CA ASP A 58 -3.77 -10.28 -10.62
C ASP A 58 -5.00 -11.17 -10.89
N PRO A 59 -5.40 -11.38 -12.16
CA PRO A 59 -6.61 -12.11 -12.50
C PRO A 59 -6.39 -13.62 -12.44
N GLN A 60 -7.21 -14.30 -11.63
CA GLN A 60 -7.27 -15.75 -11.53
C GLN A 60 -8.48 -16.27 -12.32
N TRP A 61 -8.23 -16.97 -13.42
CA TRP A 61 -9.27 -17.47 -14.33
C TRP A 61 -9.97 -18.71 -13.78
N ILE A 62 -11.29 -18.77 -13.95
CA ILE A 62 -12.09 -19.93 -13.56
C ILE A 62 -12.09 -20.93 -14.72
N GLU A 63 -11.67 -22.16 -14.44
CA GLU A 63 -11.67 -23.23 -15.44
C GLU A 63 -13.07 -23.47 -16.02
N GLY A 64 -13.19 -23.48 -17.34
CA GLY A 64 -14.47 -23.69 -18.03
C GLY A 64 -15.38 -22.46 -18.15
N SER A 65 -14.95 -21.29 -17.67
CA SER A 65 -15.66 -20.01 -17.84
C SER A 65 -14.74 -18.94 -18.42
N GLU A 66 -15.32 -17.90 -19.05
CA GLU A 66 -14.59 -16.66 -19.37
C GLU A 66 -14.50 -15.70 -18.18
N SER A 67 -14.90 -16.13 -16.98
CA SER A 67 -14.90 -15.30 -15.78
C SER A 67 -13.59 -15.45 -15.02
N PHE A 68 -13.16 -14.40 -14.36
CA PHE A 68 -11.98 -14.42 -13.49
C PHE A 68 -12.29 -13.72 -12.18
N TRP A 69 -11.53 -14.06 -11.14
CA TRP A 69 -11.58 -13.37 -9.87
C TRP A 69 -10.23 -12.74 -9.53
N TYR A 70 -10.23 -11.79 -8.60
CA TYR A 70 -9.00 -11.20 -8.07
C TYR A 70 -9.17 -10.76 -6.62
N GLU A 71 -8.06 -10.72 -5.91
CA GLU A 71 -7.94 -10.10 -4.59
C GLU A 71 -7.53 -8.63 -4.74
N TRP A 72 -8.10 -7.79 -3.88
CA TRP A 72 -7.80 -6.38 -3.82
C TRP A 72 -7.70 -5.93 -2.37
N GLU A 73 -6.50 -5.54 -1.98
CA GLU A 73 -6.24 -4.92 -0.69
C GLU A 73 -6.40 -3.42 -0.81
N SER A 74 -7.04 -2.83 0.18
CA SER A 74 -7.17 -1.39 0.34
C SER A 74 -6.98 -0.99 1.80
N SER A 75 -7.08 0.30 2.10
CA SER A 75 -7.10 0.77 3.50
C SER A 75 -8.23 0.18 4.32
N ASP A 76 -9.30 -0.26 3.67
CA ASP A 76 -10.50 -0.80 4.30
C ASP A 76 -10.44 -2.34 4.42
N GLY A 77 -9.31 -2.97 4.04
CA GLY A 77 -9.10 -4.41 4.14
C GLY A 77 -8.99 -5.15 2.79
N SER A 78 -9.10 -6.47 2.86
CA SER A 78 -9.01 -7.39 1.71
C SER A 78 -10.38 -7.68 1.11
N PHE A 79 -10.50 -7.49 -0.20
CA PHE A 79 -11.73 -7.69 -0.95
C PHE A 79 -11.52 -8.68 -2.10
N TYR A 80 -12.49 -9.57 -2.28
CA TYR A 80 -12.47 -10.57 -3.34
C TYR A 80 -13.56 -10.26 -4.37
N TYR A 81 -13.15 -10.07 -5.62
CA TYR A 81 -14.06 -9.70 -6.71
C TYR A 81 -14.12 -10.80 -7.76
N LEU A 82 -15.33 -11.07 -8.24
CA LEU A 82 -15.58 -11.87 -9.44
C LEU A 82 -15.98 -10.95 -10.59
N VAL A 83 -15.37 -11.15 -11.74
CA VAL A 83 -15.61 -10.39 -12.96
C VAL A 83 -16.06 -11.32 -14.07
N ASP A 84 -17.17 -10.95 -14.70
CA ASP A 84 -17.60 -11.48 -15.98
C ASP A 84 -17.24 -10.45 -17.07
N PRO A 85 -16.21 -10.70 -17.89
CA PRO A 85 -15.79 -9.77 -18.93
C PRO A 85 -16.78 -9.69 -20.10
N VAL A 86 -17.61 -10.72 -20.31
CA VAL A 86 -18.62 -10.73 -21.39
C VAL A 86 -19.79 -9.82 -21.02
N ALA A 87 -20.25 -9.94 -19.78
CA ALA A 87 -21.30 -9.07 -19.25
C ALA A 87 -20.78 -7.67 -18.86
N GLY A 88 -19.45 -7.51 -18.71
CA GLY A 88 -18.84 -6.27 -18.22
C GLY A 88 -19.20 -5.96 -16.76
N ALA A 89 -19.52 -7.00 -15.99
CA ALA A 89 -20.00 -6.87 -14.62
C ALA A 89 -18.94 -7.37 -13.63
N LYS A 90 -18.79 -6.65 -12.52
CA LYS A 90 -18.00 -7.10 -11.37
C LYS A 90 -18.87 -7.15 -10.13
N ARG A 91 -18.67 -8.16 -9.30
CA ARG A 91 -19.37 -8.33 -8.01
C ARG A 91 -18.40 -8.80 -6.95
N GLN A 92 -18.69 -8.48 -5.70
CA GLN A 92 -17.95 -9.04 -4.58
C GLN A 92 -18.32 -10.53 -4.44
N ILE A 93 -17.33 -11.35 -4.12
CA ILE A 93 -17.52 -12.80 -3.94
C ILE A 93 -18.22 -13.06 -2.61
N PHE A 94 -17.80 -12.33 -1.57
CA PHE A 94 -18.29 -12.47 -0.20
C PHE A 94 -18.85 -11.16 0.34
N ASP A 95 -19.78 -11.28 1.28
CA ASP A 95 -20.02 -10.23 2.25
C ASP A 95 -19.01 -10.44 3.38
N ASN A 96 -18.01 -9.57 3.47
CA ASN A 96 -16.87 -9.74 4.37
C ASN A 96 -17.30 -9.81 5.84
N ASP A 97 -18.25 -8.98 6.26
CA ASP A 97 -18.74 -8.96 7.65
C ASP A 97 -19.46 -10.26 7.99
N ARG A 98 -20.22 -10.78 7.03
CA ARG A 98 -20.93 -12.05 7.19
C ARG A 98 -19.97 -13.24 7.26
N ILE A 99 -18.95 -13.28 6.40
CA ILE A 99 -17.93 -14.35 6.44
C ILE A 99 -17.12 -14.25 7.73
N ALA A 100 -16.71 -13.05 8.17
CA ALA A 100 -16.00 -12.88 9.42
C ALA A 100 -16.78 -13.44 10.62
N ALA A 101 -18.08 -13.17 10.70
CA ALA A 101 -18.95 -13.71 11.75
C ALA A 101 -19.06 -15.23 11.71
N GLU A 102 -19.18 -15.80 10.51
CA GLU A 102 -19.26 -17.25 10.29
C GLU A 102 -17.94 -17.96 10.63
N LEU A 103 -16.81 -17.41 10.18
CA LEU A 103 -15.49 -17.91 10.53
C LEU A 103 -15.25 -17.83 12.04
N THR A 104 -15.60 -16.71 12.67
CA THR A 104 -15.48 -16.54 14.13
C THR A 104 -16.26 -17.60 14.89
N ARG A 105 -17.46 -17.95 14.39
CA ARG A 105 -18.29 -19.00 14.99
C ARG A 105 -17.66 -20.39 14.88
N ILE A 106 -16.98 -20.68 13.77
CA ILE A 106 -16.44 -22.01 13.46
C ILE A 106 -15.04 -22.18 14.05
N THR A 107 -14.12 -21.24 13.81
CA THR A 107 -12.74 -21.30 14.30
C THR A 107 -12.61 -20.82 15.74
N ARG A 108 -13.65 -20.20 16.32
CA ARG A 108 -13.62 -19.60 17.67
C ARG A 108 -12.57 -18.51 17.87
N ASP A 109 -12.06 -17.95 16.77
CA ASP A 109 -11.12 -16.82 16.76
C ASP A 109 -11.86 -15.53 16.37
N PRO A 110 -11.54 -14.37 16.95
CA PRO A 110 -12.21 -13.11 16.62
C PRO A 110 -11.72 -12.57 15.26
N TRP A 111 -12.49 -12.79 14.20
CA TRP A 111 -12.22 -12.23 12.87
C TRP A 111 -13.04 -10.97 12.61
N ASP A 112 -12.44 -10.02 11.91
CA ASP A 112 -13.10 -8.83 11.38
C ASP A 112 -13.24 -8.92 9.85
N GLY A 113 -14.16 -8.16 9.25
CA GLY A 113 -14.38 -8.17 7.81
C GLY A 113 -13.26 -7.52 6.98
N GLN A 114 -12.32 -6.83 7.62
CA GLN A 114 -11.22 -6.15 6.94
C GLN A 114 -9.99 -7.07 6.80
N HIS A 115 -9.79 -7.99 7.76
CA HIS A 115 -8.65 -8.88 7.89
C HIS A 115 -9.11 -10.34 7.92
N LEU A 116 -9.53 -10.84 6.77
CA LEU A 116 -9.96 -12.24 6.62
C LEU A 116 -8.74 -13.14 6.34
N PRO A 117 -8.51 -14.20 7.14
CA PRO A 117 -7.39 -15.15 6.97
C PRO A 117 -7.66 -16.18 5.86
N ILE A 118 -8.22 -15.75 4.73
CA ILE A 118 -8.61 -16.64 3.64
C ILE A 118 -7.38 -16.98 2.79
N ARG A 119 -7.21 -18.26 2.50
CA ARG A 119 -6.14 -18.81 1.65
C ARG A 119 -6.70 -19.77 0.62
N SER A 120 -5.91 -20.04 -0.41
CA SER A 120 -6.15 -21.13 -1.36
C SER A 120 -7.55 -21.13 -2.00
N ILE A 121 -8.09 -19.95 -2.37
CA ILE A 121 -9.41 -19.86 -3.00
C ILE A 121 -9.39 -20.61 -4.35
N ARG A 122 -10.30 -21.56 -4.51
CA ARG A 122 -10.52 -22.33 -5.74
C ARG A 122 -11.98 -22.31 -6.12
N PHE A 123 -12.27 -21.96 -7.37
CA PHE A 123 -13.63 -22.06 -7.90
C PHE A 123 -13.85 -23.46 -8.49
N ILE A 124 -14.94 -24.10 -8.07
CA ILE A 124 -15.44 -25.35 -8.70
C ILE A 124 -16.39 -25.00 -9.84
N ASP A 125 -17.24 -24.01 -9.61
CA ASP A 125 -18.14 -23.43 -10.61
C ASP A 125 -18.31 -21.91 -10.36
N ALA A 126 -19.14 -21.22 -11.13
CA ALA A 126 -19.31 -19.76 -11.01
C ALA A 126 -19.94 -19.28 -9.68
N ASN A 127 -20.54 -20.19 -8.92
CA ASN A 127 -21.31 -19.93 -7.70
C ASN A 127 -20.79 -20.72 -6.48
N THR A 128 -19.89 -21.68 -6.69
CA THR A 128 -19.31 -22.53 -5.67
C THR A 128 -17.79 -22.43 -5.73
N LEU A 129 -17.24 -22.08 -4.58
CA LEU A 129 -15.81 -21.99 -4.34
C LEU A 129 -15.47 -22.74 -3.06
N GLN A 130 -14.20 -23.08 -2.94
CA GLN A 130 -13.58 -23.64 -1.75
C GLN A 130 -12.46 -22.73 -1.31
N PHE A 131 -12.22 -22.66 -0.02
CA PHE A 131 -11.10 -21.91 0.53
C PHE A 131 -10.65 -22.47 1.87
N GLU A 132 -9.45 -22.06 2.25
CA GLU A 132 -8.81 -22.50 3.48
C GLU A 132 -8.70 -21.32 4.44
N VAL A 133 -8.79 -21.59 5.74
CA VAL A 133 -8.59 -20.60 6.79
C VAL A 133 -7.63 -21.15 7.83
N GLU A 134 -6.53 -20.45 8.03
CA GLU A 134 -5.60 -20.73 9.12
C GLU A 134 -6.15 -20.12 10.42
N SER A 135 -6.35 -20.97 11.43
CA SER A 135 -6.77 -20.55 12.77
C SER A 135 -5.55 -20.23 13.65
N SER A 136 -5.79 -19.54 14.77
CA SER A 136 -4.77 -19.32 15.79
C SER A 136 -4.50 -20.56 16.66
N GLN A 137 -5.38 -21.57 16.59
CA GLN A 137 -5.24 -22.82 17.33
C GLN A 137 -4.18 -23.71 16.69
N ASP A 138 -3.36 -24.34 17.53
CA ASP A 138 -2.43 -25.38 17.09
C ASP A 138 -3.20 -26.65 16.69
N GLU A 139 -2.68 -27.39 15.72
CA GLU A 139 -3.19 -28.70 15.34
C GLU A 139 -2.85 -29.70 16.46
N GLU A 140 -3.87 -30.37 17.00
CA GLU A 140 -3.64 -31.45 17.98
C GLU A 140 -3.05 -32.64 17.21
N GLU A 141 -1.78 -32.99 17.47
CA GLU A 141 -1.15 -34.19 16.92
C GLU A 141 -1.92 -35.43 17.41
N ASP A 142 -2.51 -36.20 16.50
CA ASP A 142 -3.22 -37.44 16.84
C ASP A 142 -2.21 -38.45 17.44
N GLU A 143 -2.52 -39.02 18.61
CA GLU A 143 -1.66 -39.98 19.35
C GLU A 143 -1.23 -41.22 18.53
N THR A 144 -1.87 -41.46 17.38
CA THR A 144 -1.52 -42.55 16.46
C THR A 144 -0.39 -42.20 15.51
N GLU A 145 -0.17 -40.92 15.22
CA GLU A 145 0.93 -40.43 14.39
C GLU A 145 2.23 -40.34 15.22
N SER A 146 2.12 -40.00 16.50
CA SER A 146 3.26 -39.99 17.44
C SER A 146 3.89 -41.37 17.65
N GLU A 147 3.09 -42.45 17.70
CA GLU A 147 3.63 -43.82 17.86
C GLU A 147 4.38 -44.34 16.61
N MET A 148 4.11 -43.78 15.41
CA MET A 148 4.85 -44.13 14.18
C MET A 148 6.13 -43.32 14.01
N GLU A 149 6.20 -42.10 14.56
CA GLU A 149 7.40 -41.25 14.52
C GLU A 149 8.45 -41.64 15.59
N GLU A 150 8.04 -42.23 16.73
CA GLU A 150 8.96 -42.76 17.75
C GLU A 150 9.83 -43.96 17.28
N LEU A 151 9.56 -44.54 16.09
CA LEU A 151 10.33 -45.67 15.54
C LEU A 151 11.48 -45.25 14.60
N ASP A 152 11.59 -43.98 14.23
CA ASP A 152 12.63 -43.45 13.33
C ASP A 152 13.51 -42.36 14.00
N GLU A 153 13.58 -42.35 15.35
CA GLU A 153 14.37 -41.40 16.14
C GLU A 153 15.90 -41.70 16.13
N GLU A 154 16.61 -41.45 15.03
CA GLU A 154 18.02 -41.07 15.09
C GLU A 154 18.37 -40.10 13.94
N GLU A 155 17.92 -38.85 14.07
CA GLU A 155 18.39 -37.61 13.40
C GLU A 155 17.15 -36.72 13.17
N GLU A 156 16.79 -35.75 14.05
CA GLU A 156 15.98 -34.55 13.69
C GLU A 156 15.46 -33.72 14.91
N GLU A 157 16.36 -33.17 15.73
CA GLU A 157 15.96 -32.18 16.77
C GLU A 157 15.44 -30.84 16.18
N GLY A 158 15.49 -30.66 14.85
CA GLY A 158 15.00 -29.47 14.14
C GLY A 158 13.61 -29.58 13.53
N GLU A 159 13.12 -30.79 13.25
CA GLU A 159 11.80 -31.00 12.62
C GLU A 159 10.68 -31.06 13.66
N GLU A 160 10.99 -31.54 14.87
CA GLU A 160 10.05 -31.58 16.00
C GLU A 160 9.50 -30.20 16.38
N GLN A 161 10.33 -29.14 16.34
CA GLN A 161 9.86 -27.77 16.63
C GLN A 161 8.95 -27.19 15.54
N ARG A 162 9.03 -27.71 14.30
CA ARG A 162 8.16 -27.31 13.19
C ARG A 162 6.88 -28.13 13.12
N ARG A 163 6.89 -29.40 13.54
CA ARG A 163 5.67 -30.22 13.71
C ARG A 163 4.78 -29.66 14.82
N ARG A 164 5.36 -29.35 15.99
CA ARG A 164 4.65 -28.78 17.16
C ARG A 164 4.09 -27.37 16.99
N ALA A 165 4.38 -26.68 15.90
CA ALA A 165 3.94 -25.30 15.63
C ALA A 165 3.02 -25.20 14.41
N ARG A 166 2.50 -26.33 13.91
CA ARG A 166 1.52 -26.33 12.82
C ARG A 166 0.19 -25.83 13.36
N LYS A 167 -0.31 -24.78 12.72
CA LYS A 167 -1.62 -24.22 13.02
C LYS A 167 -2.70 -25.01 12.32
N LYS A 168 -3.85 -25.12 12.97
CA LYS A 168 -5.02 -25.76 12.44
C LYS A 168 -5.56 -25.02 11.21
N VAL A 169 -5.71 -25.75 10.11
CA VAL A 169 -6.31 -25.24 8.87
C VAL A 169 -7.73 -25.80 8.75
N PHE A 170 -8.69 -24.89 8.54
CA PHE A 170 -10.08 -25.23 8.25
C PHE A 170 -10.31 -25.15 6.74
N HIS A 171 -10.96 -26.17 6.19
CA HIS A 171 -11.37 -26.21 4.77
C HIS A 171 -12.87 -25.94 4.67
N PHE A 172 -13.26 -25.01 3.80
CA PHE A 172 -14.63 -24.57 3.57
C PHE A 172 -15.09 -24.82 2.13
#